data_AF-A0A640XPJ8-F1
#
_entry.id   AF-A0A640XPJ8-F1
#
_cell.length_a   1.000
_cell.length_b   1.000
_cell.length_c   1.000
_cell.angle_alpha   90.00
_cell.angle_beta   90.00
_cell.angle_gamma   90.00
#
_symmetry.space_group_name_H-M   'P 1'
#
loop_
_entity.id
_entity.type
_entity.pdbx_description
1 polymer ?
#
loop_
_entity_poly.entity_id
_entity_poly.type
_entity_poly.pdbx_seq_one_letter_code
_entity_poly.pdbx_strand_id
1 'polypeptide(L)'
;DLLFPALVNKGISKQGCPIGMLTAEHKRGRVLVTELADAADTYQSGDPDAKKAVVKSLRELAALYPNHIWKEDYLLFPLTNKVLSLEEQQALYRQFEQVWERVGRDVHHRLEQFAEGLSESAQVC
;
A
#
# COMPACT_ATOMS: atom_id res chain seq x y z
N ASP A 1 4.65 -4.52 9.70
CA ASP A 1 5.75 -5.16 10.47
C ASP A 1 6.41 -4.26 11.50
N LEU A 2 6.56 -2.95 11.26
CA LEU A 2 7.27 -2.07 12.20
C LEU A 2 6.33 -1.16 13.01
N LEU A 3 5.59 -0.28 12.35
CA LEU A 3 4.79 0.75 13.01
C LEU A 3 3.65 0.19 13.88
N PHE A 4 2.80 -0.72 13.35
CA PHE A 4 1.68 -1.24 14.14
C PHE A 4 2.12 -1.96 15.41
N PRO A 5 3.14 -2.86 15.39
CA PRO A 5 3.68 -3.43 16.63
C PRO A 5 4.21 -2.38 17.60
N ALA A 6 4.90 -1.34 17.13
CA ALA A 6 5.39 -0.26 18.00
C ALA A 6 4.24 0.46 18.72
N LEU A 7 3.14 0.74 18.02
CA LEU A 7 1.94 1.34 18.61
C LEU A 7 1.21 0.39 19.58
N VAL A 8 1.14 -0.90 19.27
CA VAL A 8 0.54 -1.91 20.15
C VAL A 8 1.33 -2.04 21.44
N ASN A 9 2.67 -2.00 21.39
CA ASN A 9 3.53 -2.01 22.57
C ASN A 9 3.33 -0.77 23.47
N LYS A 10 2.75 0.30 22.93
CA LYS A 10 2.35 1.50 23.67
C LYS A 10 0.92 1.43 24.22
N GLY A 11 0.25 0.29 24.11
CA GLY A 11 -1.08 0.05 24.63
C GLY A 11 -2.21 0.39 23.66
N ILE A 12 -1.91 0.71 22.39
CA ILE A 12 -2.95 0.89 21.37
C ILE A 12 -3.54 -0.49 20.99
N SER A 13 -4.87 -0.58 20.96
CA SER A 13 -5.54 -1.83 20.63
C SER A 13 -5.24 -2.27 19.20
N LYS A 14 -4.79 -3.53 19.05
CA LYS A 14 -4.51 -4.16 17.73
C LYS A 14 -5.79 -4.32 16.88
N GLN A 15 -6.94 -4.52 17.52
CA GLN A 15 -8.23 -4.69 16.86
C GLN A 15 -9.01 -3.37 16.76
N GLY A 16 -8.58 -2.33 17.48
CA GLY A 16 -9.23 -1.02 17.50
C GLY A 16 -8.89 -0.14 16.29
N CYS A 17 -9.60 0.99 16.17
CA CYS A 17 -9.30 2.01 15.17
C CYS A 17 -8.04 2.81 15.57
N PRO A 18 -7.11 3.13 14.64
CA PRO A 18 -7.14 2.82 13.21
C PRO A 18 -6.48 1.48 12.82
N ILE A 19 -5.73 0.83 13.73
CA ILE A 19 -4.86 -0.33 13.44
C ILE A 19 -5.64 -1.51 12.84
N GLY A 20 -6.75 -1.92 13.46
CA GLY A 20 -7.54 -3.07 13.02
C GLY A 20 -8.14 -2.85 11.63
N MET A 21 -8.64 -1.64 11.36
CA MET A 21 -9.19 -1.25 10.07
C MET A 21 -8.12 -1.27 8.97
N LEU A 22 -6.99 -0.58 9.19
CA LEU A 22 -5.89 -0.54 8.23
C LEU A 22 -5.28 -1.93 7.98
N THR A 23 -5.23 -2.78 9.01
CA THR A 23 -4.78 -4.18 8.86
C THR A 23 -5.68 -4.96 7.90
N ALA A 24 -7.01 -4.79 8.03
CA ALA A 24 -7.97 -5.42 7.12
C ALA A 24 -7.84 -4.88 5.69
N GLU A 25 -7.63 -3.58 5.53
CA GLU A 25 -7.43 -2.94 4.23
C GLU A 25 -6.13 -3.40 3.56
N HIS A 26 -5.02 -3.49 4.29
CA HIS A 26 -3.77 -4.06 3.76
C HIS A 26 -3.96 -5.51 3.31
N LYS A 27 -4.78 -6.31 4.02
CA LYS A 27 -5.10 -7.67 3.58
C LYS A 27 -5.91 -7.65 2.28
N ARG A 28 -6.91 -6.77 2.16
CA ARG A 28 -7.69 -6.63 0.92
C ARG A 28 -6.81 -6.14 -0.23
N GLY A 29 -5.96 -5.14 0.00
CA GLY A 29 -5.01 -4.63 -0.99
C GLY A 29 -4.09 -5.71 -1.53
N ARG A 30 -3.51 -6.57 -0.67
CA ARG A 30 -2.70 -7.71 -1.12
C ARG A 30 -3.47 -8.67 -2.03
N VAL A 31 -4.71 -8.99 -1.66
CA VAL A 31 -5.58 -9.84 -2.51
C VAL A 31 -5.82 -9.20 -3.87
N LEU A 32 -6.14 -7.90 -3.91
CA LEU A 32 -6.37 -7.17 -5.15
C LEU A 32 -5.13 -7.10 -6.05
N VAL A 33 -3.94 -6.93 -5.46
CA VAL A 33 -2.68 -6.94 -6.21
C VAL A 33 -2.39 -8.31 -6.80
N THR A 34 -2.64 -9.40 -6.07
CA THR A 34 -2.55 -10.76 -6.62
C THR A 34 -3.56 -10.97 -7.75
N GLU A 35 -4.83 -10.60 -7.55
CA GLU A 35 -5.88 -10.68 -8.58
C GLU A 35 -5.50 -9.87 -9.85
N LEU A 36 -4.86 -8.71 -9.69
CA LEU A 36 -4.36 -7.92 -10.82
C LEU A 36 -3.21 -8.62 -11.54
N ALA A 37 -2.25 -9.18 -10.81
CA ALA A 37 -1.11 -9.89 -11.40
C ALA A 37 -1.58 -11.11 -12.22
N ASP A 38 -2.44 -11.95 -11.65
CA ASP A 38 -2.99 -13.13 -12.33
C ASP A 38 -3.80 -12.73 -13.58
N ALA A 39 -4.58 -11.66 -13.49
CA ALA A 39 -5.34 -11.14 -14.61
C ALA A 39 -4.44 -10.56 -15.71
N ALA A 40 -3.33 -9.91 -15.35
CA ALA A 40 -2.36 -9.37 -16.30
C ALA A 40 -1.64 -10.49 -17.06
N ASP A 41 -1.19 -11.54 -16.35
CA ASP A 41 -0.56 -12.72 -16.96
C ASP A 41 -1.52 -13.40 -17.94
N THR A 42 -2.78 -13.59 -17.54
CA THR A 42 -3.83 -14.17 -18.39
C THR A 42 -4.12 -13.29 -19.61
N TYR A 43 -4.19 -11.97 -19.44
CA TYR A 43 -4.37 -11.03 -20.54
C TYR A 43 -3.21 -11.10 -21.54
N GLN A 44 -1.98 -11.23 -21.06
CA GLN A 44 -0.80 -11.37 -21.91
C GLN A 44 -0.83 -12.68 -22.73
N SER A 45 -1.44 -13.75 -22.20
CA SER A 45 -1.64 -15.02 -22.92
C SER A 45 -2.68 -14.97 -24.04
N GLY A 46 -3.42 -13.86 -24.20
CA GLY A 46 -4.37 -13.65 -25.28
C GLY A 46 -5.82 -14.00 -24.97
N ASP A 47 -6.17 -14.24 -23.70
CA ASP A 47 -7.56 -14.48 -23.30
C ASP A 47 -8.38 -13.17 -23.37
N PRO A 48 -9.43 -13.11 -24.22
CA PRO A 48 -10.24 -11.91 -24.38
C PRO A 48 -11.07 -11.53 -23.13
N ASP A 49 -11.37 -12.47 -22.23
CA ASP A 49 -12.10 -12.21 -20.99
C ASP A 49 -11.22 -11.65 -19.87
N ALA A 50 -9.89 -11.84 -19.95
CA ALA A 50 -8.94 -11.32 -18.97
C ALA A 50 -8.93 -9.78 -18.89
N LYS A 51 -9.28 -9.09 -19.98
CA LYS A 51 -9.39 -7.62 -19.99
C LYS A 51 -10.36 -7.11 -18.92
N LYS A 52 -11.51 -7.80 -18.73
CA LYS A 52 -12.51 -7.41 -17.73
C LYS A 52 -11.96 -7.58 -16.32
N ALA A 53 -11.19 -8.64 -16.08
CA ALA A 53 -10.56 -8.92 -14.80
C ALA A 53 -9.50 -7.86 -14.46
N VAL A 54 -8.62 -7.50 -15.41
CA VAL A 54 -7.63 -6.43 -15.24
C VAL A 54 -8.30 -5.10 -14.88
N VAL A 55 -9.31 -4.68 -15.66
CA VAL A 55 -10.03 -3.42 -15.41
C VAL A 55 -10.75 -3.42 -14.07
N LYS A 56 -11.34 -4.56 -13.67
CA LYS A 56 -12.00 -4.71 -12.37
C LYS A 56 -10.99 -4.53 -11.23
N SER A 57 -9.87 -5.24 -11.25
CA SER A 57 -8.86 -5.15 -10.19
C SER A 57 -8.28 -3.75 -10.08
N LEU A 58 -7.99 -3.08 -11.20
CA LEU A 58 -7.52 -1.69 -11.21
C LEU A 58 -8.52 -0.72 -10.59
N ARG A 59 -9.82 -0.84 -10.91
CA ARG A 59 -10.87 0.01 -10.32
C ARG A 59 -11.00 -0.20 -8.82
N GLU A 60 -10.91 -1.44 -8.36
CA GLU A 60 -10.98 -1.76 -6.94
C GLU A 60 -9.77 -1.23 -6.17
N LEU A 61 -8.56 -1.30 -6.73
CA LEU A 61 -7.35 -0.68 -6.17
C LEU A 61 -7.48 0.85 -6.12
N ALA A 62 -7.95 1.46 -7.22
CA ALA A 62 -8.16 2.91 -7.31
C ALA A 62 -9.22 3.42 -6.33
N ALA A 63 -10.21 2.60 -5.98
CA ALA A 63 -11.20 2.92 -4.95
C ALA A 63 -10.65 2.73 -3.52
N LEU A 64 -9.77 1.74 -3.31
CA LEU A 64 -9.23 1.39 -1.99
C LEU A 64 -8.20 2.43 -1.50
N TYR A 65 -7.20 2.75 -2.32
CA TYR A 65 -6.03 3.51 -1.86
C TYR A 65 -6.31 4.94 -1.40
N PRO A 66 -7.17 5.76 -2.06
CA PRO A 66 -7.42 7.13 -1.59
C PRO A 66 -8.00 7.17 -0.17
N ASN A 67 -8.94 6.26 0.14
CA ASN A 67 -9.52 6.18 1.47
C ASN A 67 -8.55 5.59 2.51
N HIS A 68 -7.71 4.64 2.08
CA HIS A 68 -6.65 4.07 2.89
C HIS A 68 -5.61 5.12 3.31
N ILE A 69 -5.05 5.85 2.33
CA ILE A 69 -4.07 6.93 2.53
C ILE A 69 -4.64 8.00 3.45
N TRP A 70 -5.90 8.40 3.25
CA TRP A 70 -6.56 9.35 4.14
C TRP A 70 -6.56 8.89 5.62
N LYS A 71 -6.79 7.60 5.89
CA LYS A 71 -6.75 7.08 7.26
C LYS A 71 -5.35 7.08 7.83
N GLU A 72 -4.34 6.83 7.01
CA GLU A 72 -2.95 6.91 7.43
C GLU A 72 -2.60 8.36 7.80
N ASP A 73 -2.86 9.31 6.90
CA ASP A 73 -2.54 10.73 7.04
C ASP A 73 -3.28 11.42 8.19
N TYR A 74 -4.57 11.13 8.35
CA TYR A 74 -5.43 11.89 9.26
C TYR A 74 -5.76 11.17 10.56
N LEU A 75 -5.53 9.86 10.66
CA LEU A 75 -5.79 9.09 11.88
C LEU A 75 -4.53 8.44 12.44
N LEU A 76 -3.83 7.63 11.63
CA LEU A 76 -2.70 6.83 12.11
C LEU A 76 -1.47 7.66 12.44
N PHE A 77 -1.01 8.53 11.53
CA PHE A 77 0.18 9.34 11.77
C PHE A 77 -0.01 10.36 12.89
N PRO A 78 -1.17 11.05 13.00
CA PRO A 78 -1.45 11.90 14.17
C PRO A 78 -1.47 11.11 15.48
N LEU A 79 -2.02 9.88 15.50
CA LEU A 79 -1.95 9.00 16.67
C LEU A 79 -0.50 8.63 16.99
N THR A 80 0.29 8.29 15.97
CA THR A 80 1.71 7.93 16.11
C THR A 80 2.51 9.05 16.75
N ASN A 81 2.32 10.29 16.27
CA ASN A 81 3.01 11.48 16.78
C ASN A 81 2.66 11.81 18.24
N LYS A 82 1.46 11.42 18.70
CA LYS A 82 1.03 11.61 20.10
C LYS A 82 1.59 10.54 21.04
N VAL A 83 1.82 9.33 20.52
CA VAL A 83 2.10 8.14 21.34
C VAL A 83 3.60 7.81 21.40
N LEU A 84 4.34 8.04 20.32
CA LEU A 84 5.77 7.76 20.24
C LEU A 84 6.60 9.01 20.53
N SER A 85 7.62 8.86 21.37
CA SER A 85 8.60 9.93 21.58
C SER A 85 9.43 10.18 20.32
N LEU A 86 10.12 11.33 20.27
CA LEU A 86 11.02 11.64 19.16
C LEU A 86 12.12 10.58 18.99
N GLU A 87 12.68 10.08 20.10
CA GLU A 87 13.71 9.04 20.08
C GLU A 87 13.17 7.73 19.50
N GLU A 88 11.95 7.35 19.86
CA GLU A 88 11.30 6.15 19.35
C GLU A 88 10.96 6.27 17.86
N GLN A 89 10.49 7.43 17.42
CA GLN A 89 10.27 7.71 16.01
C GLN A 89 11.58 7.65 15.20
N GLN A 90 12.67 8.20 15.72
CA GLN A 90 13.99 8.09 15.08
C GLN A 90 14.50 6.64 15.02
N ALA A 91 14.29 5.86 16.08
CA ALA A 91 14.63 4.45 16.09
C ALA A 91 13.79 3.64 15.09
N LEU A 92 12.51 3.95 14.97
CA LEU A 92 11.60 3.34 14.00
C LEU A 92 11.98 3.73 12.56
N TYR A 93 12.33 5.00 12.33
CA TYR A 93 12.80 5.49 11.04
C TYR A 93 14.04 4.73 10.56
N ARG A 94 15.03 4.51 11.44
CA ARG A 94 16.21 3.69 11.10
C ARG A 94 15.86 2.25 10.70
N GLN A 95 14.81 1.68 11.28
CA GLN A 95 14.33 0.34 10.88
C GLN A 95 13.62 0.39 9.52
N PHE A 96 12.89 1.46 9.21
CA PHE A 96 12.31 1.67 7.89
C PHE A 96 13.38 1.85 6.81
N GLU A 97 14.49 2.55 7.08
CA GLU A 97 15.62 2.63 6.17
C GLU A 97 16.16 1.23 5.81
N GLN A 98 16.24 0.30 6.77
CA GLN A 98 16.64 -1.09 6.51
C GLN A 98 15.61 -1.87 5.68
N VAL A 99 14.32 -1.52 5.76
CA VAL A 99 13.32 -2.05 4.82
C VAL A 99 13.58 -1.49 3.42
N TRP A 100 13.86 -0.19 3.32
CA TRP A 100 14.12 0.48 2.05
C TRP A 100 15.32 -0.10 1.31
N GLU A 101 16.41 -0.41 2.02
CA GLU A 101 17.57 -1.09 1.43
C GLU A 101 17.21 -2.47 0.85
N ARG A 102 16.37 -3.22 1.55
CA ARG A 102 15.95 -4.57 1.10
C ARG A 102 15.01 -4.52 -0.07
N VAL A 103 14.14 -3.52 -0.12
CA VAL A 103 13.21 -3.31 -1.25
C VAL A 103 13.99 -2.83 -2.48
N GLY A 104 14.98 -1.96 -2.29
CA GLY A 104 15.75 -1.32 -3.35
C GLY A 104 15.39 0.17 -3.43
N ARG A 105 16.41 1.03 -3.34
CA ARG A 105 16.23 2.49 -3.25
C ARG A 105 15.62 3.11 -4.51
N ASP A 106 15.73 2.43 -5.65
CA ASP A 106 15.24 2.85 -6.96
C ASP A 106 13.81 2.37 -7.25
N VAL A 107 13.25 1.46 -6.45
CA VAL A 107 11.95 0.83 -6.74
C VAL A 107 10.84 1.85 -6.84
N HIS A 108 10.81 2.84 -5.95
CA HIS A 108 9.81 3.91 -6.01
C HIS A 108 9.82 4.62 -7.36
N HIS A 109 11.00 5.11 -7.74
CA HIS A 109 11.19 5.87 -8.97
C HIS A 109 10.81 5.04 -10.19
N ARG A 110 11.17 3.75 -10.21
CA ARG A 110 10.79 2.84 -11.29
C ARG A 110 9.28 2.61 -11.38
N LEU A 111 8.60 2.49 -10.23
CA LEU A 111 7.15 2.33 -10.19
C LEU A 111 6.41 3.61 -10.61
N GLU A 112 6.93 4.79 -10.24
CA GLU A 112 6.41 6.07 -10.71
C GLU A 112 6.53 6.20 -12.22
N GLN A 113 7.73 5.98 -12.78
CA GLN A 113 7.95 6.00 -14.23
C GLN A 113 7.06 5.00 -14.96
N PHE A 114 6.87 3.81 -14.40
CA PHE A 114 5.98 2.81 -14.96
C PHE A 114 4.52 3.30 -14.98
N ALA A 115 4.03 3.90 -13.89
CA ALA A 115 2.68 4.44 -13.81
C ALA A 115 2.46 5.61 -14.78
N GLU A 116 3.44 6.50 -14.91
CA GLU A 116 3.43 7.60 -15.89
C GLU A 116 3.34 7.07 -17.32
N GLY A 117 4.19 6.11 -17.69
CA GLY A 117 4.19 5.52 -19.03
C GLY A 117 2.87 4.80 -19.37
N LEU A 118 2.22 4.16 -18.39
CA LEU A 118 0.88 3.59 -18.57
C LEU A 118 -0.17 4.67 -18.84
N SER A 119 -0.12 5.78 -18.10
CA SER A 119 -1.06 6.89 -18.27
C SER A 119 -0.93 7.53 -19.64
N GLU A 120 0.29 7.79 -20.11
CA GLU A 120 0.55 8.33 -21.45
C GLU A 120 0.02 7.39 -22.55
N SER A 121 0.34 6.10 -22.45
CA SER A 121 -0.09 5.10 -23.44
C SER A 121 -1.62 4.96 -23.51
N ALA A 122 -2.32 5.11 -22.38
CA ALA A 122 -3.77 5.03 -22.31
C ALA A 122 -4.49 6.28 -22.87
N GLN A 123 -3.81 7.43 -22.96
CA GLN A 123 -4.35 8.65 -23.57
C GLN A 123 -4.24 8.68 -25.10
N VAL A 124 -3.41 7.81 -25.68
CA VAL A 124 -3.16 7.73 -27.13
C VAL A 124 -4.09 6.71 -27.83
N CYS A 125 -4.93 5.99 -27.07
CA CYS A 125 -6.01 5.13 -27.59
C CYS A 125 -7.35 5.86 -27.61
#